data_AF-A0A9X9BBX1-F1
#
_entry.id   AF-A0A9X9BBX1-F1
#
_cell.length_a   1.000
_cell.length_b   1.000
_cell.length_c   1.000
_cell.angle_alpha   90.00
_cell.angle_beta   90.00
_cell.angle_gamma   90.00
#
_symmetry.space_group_name_H-M   'P 1'
#
loop_
_entity.id
_entity.type
_entity.pdbx_description
1 polymer ?
#
loop_
_entity_poly.entity_id
_entity_poly.type
_entity_poly.pdbx_seq_one_letter_code
_entity_poly.pdbx_strand_id
1 'polypeptide(L)'
;MPGHGIHDQSVIAEADFPRVYTFALAYQLTHDPVYLNKAIEYLEAWAALYKPSFNPIDETNFGPFIQAYALLKDDMPSADRSRIQPLIQQFAEGYIQSGANIMDRDHANWQSHRIKIATLAAAALGDRNQLNETEKLFKTQISYNIRSDGSVEDFYKRDALHYVTYDLQPLVEASIAAHRSGRDWFHYRSQKGGSLTNALNWLVPYAEGTKQHIEFLHSTVPFDKARRQAGVEAEQIAPWQPQNSAQLFWLASQLDKRYRSLASFLQPNPPISVLNCEAEAKK
;
A
#
# COMPACT_ATOMS: atom_id res chain seq x y z
N MET A 1 -20.06 0.38 -7.44
CA MET A 1 -20.34 -1.02 -7.06
C MET A 1 -20.08 -1.88 -8.29
N PRO A 2 -19.67 -3.14 -8.13
CA PRO A 2 -19.56 -4.08 -9.26
C PRO A 2 -20.83 -4.06 -10.13
N GLY A 3 -20.67 -4.12 -11.46
CA GLY A 3 -21.79 -4.06 -12.41
C GLY A 3 -22.34 -2.66 -12.68
N HIS A 4 -21.64 -1.59 -12.26
CA HIS A 4 -21.94 -0.22 -12.67
C HIS A 4 -20.85 0.23 -13.65
N GLY A 5 -21.22 0.61 -14.88
CA GLY A 5 -20.28 0.73 -16.01
C GLY A 5 -19.02 1.58 -15.78
N ILE A 6 -19.07 2.61 -14.92
CA ILE A 6 -17.89 3.43 -14.58
C ILE A 6 -16.87 2.65 -13.74
N HIS A 7 -17.32 1.82 -12.80
CA HIS A 7 -16.44 0.98 -11.98
C HIS A 7 -15.69 -0.04 -12.85
N ASP A 8 -16.40 -0.71 -13.76
CA ASP A 8 -15.80 -1.77 -14.57
C ASP A 8 -14.83 -1.19 -15.62
N GLN A 9 -15.12 0.00 -16.16
CA GLN A 9 -14.17 0.75 -16.99
C GLN A 9 -12.91 1.15 -16.21
N SER A 10 -13.06 1.54 -14.93
CA SER A 10 -11.93 1.90 -14.07
C SER A 10 -11.04 0.68 -13.83
N VAL A 11 -11.63 -0.49 -13.50
CA VAL A 11 -10.88 -1.75 -13.31
C VAL A 11 -10.06 -2.13 -14.55
N ILE A 12 -10.62 -1.96 -15.75
CA ILE A 12 -9.90 -2.25 -17.00
C ILE A 12 -8.71 -1.30 -17.19
N ALA A 13 -8.90 -0.01 -16.90
CA ALA A 13 -7.84 0.99 -17.02
C ALA A 13 -6.72 0.77 -15.98
N GLU A 14 -7.09 0.50 -14.73
CA GLU A 14 -6.15 0.28 -13.62
C GLU A 14 -5.24 -0.94 -13.82
N ALA A 15 -5.61 -1.88 -14.69
CA ALA A 15 -4.77 -3.01 -15.07
C ALA A 15 -3.43 -2.57 -15.71
N ASP A 16 -3.32 -1.33 -16.17
CA ASP A 16 -2.05 -0.77 -16.67
C ASP A 16 -1.02 -0.59 -15.55
N PHE A 17 -1.41 -0.22 -14.33
CA PHE A 17 -0.45 0.07 -13.25
C PHE A 17 0.47 -1.11 -12.90
N PRO A 18 -0.03 -2.35 -12.65
CA PRO A 18 0.85 -3.49 -12.46
C PRO A 18 1.65 -3.86 -13.73
N ARG A 19 1.15 -3.55 -14.93
CA ARG A 19 1.90 -3.77 -16.19
C ARG A 19 3.09 -2.83 -16.30
N VAL A 20 2.89 -1.53 -16.02
CA VAL A 20 3.99 -0.55 -16.01
C VAL A 20 5.08 -0.98 -15.04
N TYR A 21 4.69 -1.44 -13.84
CA TYR A 21 5.65 -1.94 -12.85
C TYR A 21 6.40 -3.18 -13.34
N THR A 22 5.71 -4.10 -14.02
CA THR A 22 6.34 -5.29 -14.61
C THR A 22 7.36 -4.91 -15.68
N PHE A 23 7.07 -3.92 -16.55
CA PHE A 23 8.04 -3.40 -17.51
C PHE A 23 9.23 -2.74 -16.82
N ALA A 24 9.01 -2.00 -15.73
CA ALA A 24 10.08 -1.40 -14.96
C ALA A 24 11.02 -2.46 -14.35
N LEU A 25 10.47 -3.51 -13.75
CA LEU A 25 11.25 -4.63 -13.22
C LEU A 25 12.00 -5.37 -14.33
N ALA A 26 11.36 -5.63 -15.47
CA ALA A 26 11.99 -6.29 -16.61
C ALA A 26 13.16 -5.47 -17.15
N TYR A 27 13.02 -4.15 -17.28
CA TYR A 27 14.12 -3.26 -17.64
C TYR A 27 15.25 -3.31 -16.61
N GLN A 28 14.96 -3.21 -15.32
CA GLN A 28 15.98 -3.26 -14.27
C GLN A 28 16.79 -4.57 -14.26
N LEU A 29 16.19 -5.69 -14.68
CA LEU A 29 16.86 -6.99 -14.76
C LEU A 29 17.66 -7.21 -16.05
N THR A 30 17.23 -6.61 -17.16
CA THR A 30 17.77 -6.93 -18.51
C THR A 30 18.53 -5.78 -19.15
N HIS A 31 18.27 -4.55 -18.71
CA HIS A 31 18.62 -3.30 -19.37
C HIS A 31 18.17 -3.20 -20.84
N ASP A 32 17.16 -3.99 -21.26
CA ASP A 32 16.62 -3.91 -22.62
C ASP A 32 15.76 -2.65 -22.77
N PRO A 33 16.12 -1.70 -23.66
CA PRO A 33 15.40 -0.44 -23.83
C PRO A 33 13.96 -0.62 -24.29
N VAL A 34 13.56 -1.78 -24.84
CA VAL A 34 12.17 -2.06 -25.19
C VAL A 34 11.26 -1.97 -23.97
N TYR A 35 11.70 -2.47 -22.81
CA TYR A 35 10.92 -2.42 -21.58
C TYR A 35 10.86 -1.01 -20.98
N LEU A 36 11.98 -0.27 -21.01
CA LEU A 36 12.01 1.15 -20.59
C LEU A 36 11.04 1.98 -21.42
N ASN A 37 11.13 1.88 -22.75
CA ASN A 37 10.28 2.63 -23.66
C ASN A 37 8.80 2.31 -23.45
N LYS A 38 8.47 1.04 -23.21
CA LYS A 38 7.08 0.65 -22.95
C LYS A 38 6.57 1.17 -21.61
N ALA A 39 7.39 1.15 -20.56
CA ALA A 39 7.02 1.75 -19.28
C ALA A 39 6.79 3.27 -19.41
N ILE A 40 7.67 3.99 -20.11
CA ILE A 40 7.53 5.43 -20.38
C ILE A 40 6.21 5.72 -21.10
N GLU A 41 5.89 4.97 -22.16
CA GLU A 41 4.64 5.14 -22.94
C GLU A 41 3.40 5.15 -22.03
N TYR A 42 3.28 4.17 -21.13
CA TYR A 42 2.16 4.11 -20.19
C TYR A 42 2.21 5.23 -19.14
N LEU A 43 3.39 5.51 -18.59
CA LEU A 43 3.55 6.56 -17.57
C LEU A 43 3.11 7.92 -18.11
N GLU A 44 3.52 8.25 -19.33
CA GLU A 44 3.15 9.50 -20.00
C GLU A 44 1.67 9.57 -20.35
N ALA A 45 1.10 8.49 -20.85
CA ALA A 45 -0.33 8.44 -21.20
C ALA A 45 -1.22 8.76 -19.99
N TRP A 46 -0.91 8.17 -18.84
CA TRP A 46 -1.60 8.44 -17.59
C TRP A 46 -1.30 9.85 -17.05
N ALA A 47 -0.04 10.29 -17.09
CA ALA A 47 0.35 11.63 -16.64
C ALA A 47 -0.34 12.75 -17.43
N ALA A 48 -0.62 12.53 -18.72
CA ALA A 48 -1.30 13.51 -19.58
C ALA A 48 -2.81 13.63 -19.32
N LEU A 49 -3.45 12.56 -18.83
CA LEU A 49 -4.92 12.46 -18.74
C LEU A 49 -5.45 12.54 -17.31
N TYR A 50 -4.73 11.94 -16.36
CA TYR A 50 -5.24 11.73 -15.02
C TYR A 50 -5.15 12.99 -14.16
N LYS A 51 -6.21 13.23 -13.39
CA LYS A 51 -6.29 14.29 -12.39
C LYS A 51 -6.64 13.66 -11.06
N PRO A 52 -5.77 13.75 -10.04
CA PRO A 52 -6.07 13.21 -8.72
C PRO A 52 -7.37 13.78 -8.15
N SER A 53 -8.26 12.88 -7.77
CA SER A 53 -9.46 13.13 -6.97
C SER A 53 -9.16 13.21 -5.48
N PHE A 54 -8.01 12.67 -5.06
CA PHE A 54 -7.61 12.49 -3.66
C PHE A 54 -8.55 11.60 -2.85
N ASN A 55 -9.24 10.67 -3.53
CA ASN A 55 -9.86 9.53 -2.88
C ASN A 55 -8.81 8.40 -2.71
N PRO A 56 -8.33 8.15 -1.48
CA PRO A 56 -7.21 7.23 -1.26
C PRO A 56 -7.55 5.78 -1.59
N ILE A 57 -8.84 5.41 -1.62
CA ILE A 57 -9.27 4.04 -1.94
C ILE A 57 -9.21 3.81 -3.44
N ASP A 58 -9.70 4.76 -4.22
CA ASP A 58 -9.67 4.68 -5.69
C ASP A 58 -8.22 4.81 -6.20
N GLU A 59 -7.43 5.68 -5.59
CA GLU A 59 -6.06 5.97 -6.03
C GLU A 59 -4.99 5.07 -5.41
N THR A 60 -5.38 4.17 -4.51
CA THR A 60 -4.45 3.23 -3.86
C THR A 60 -3.68 2.38 -4.88
N ASN A 61 -4.33 2.10 -6.02
CA ASN A 61 -3.82 1.28 -7.11
C ASN A 61 -2.76 1.99 -7.96
N PHE A 62 -2.52 3.30 -7.77
CA PHE A 62 -1.36 3.99 -8.35
C PHE A 62 -0.03 3.63 -7.69
N GLY A 63 -0.01 2.82 -6.62
CA GLY A 63 1.23 2.37 -5.97
C GLY A 63 2.28 1.82 -6.95
N PRO A 64 1.95 0.80 -7.78
CA PRO A 64 2.83 0.28 -8.82
C PRO A 64 3.27 1.32 -9.87
N PHE A 65 2.39 2.27 -10.23
CA PHE A 65 2.73 3.37 -11.14
C PHE A 65 3.85 4.26 -10.55
N ILE A 66 3.69 4.68 -9.30
CA ILE A 66 4.66 5.53 -8.60
C ILE A 66 5.99 4.77 -8.41
N GLN A 67 5.93 3.48 -8.07
CA GLN A 67 7.12 2.64 -7.93
C GLN A 67 7.84 2.44 -9.27
N ALA A 68 7.10 2.26 -10.37
CA ALA A 68 7.70 2.14 -11.70
C ALA A 68 8.45 3.43 -12.08
N TYR A 69 7.87 4.60 -11.84
CA TYR A 69 8.56 5.88 -12.03
C TYR A 69 9.83 5.95 -11.15
N ALA A 70 9.74 5.58 -9.87
CA ALA A 70 10.88 5.59 -8.95
C ALA A 70 12.05 4.71 -9.42
N LEU A 71 11.75 3.55 -10.02
CA LEU A 71 12.75 2.62 -10.56
C LEU A 71 13.41 3.12 -11.85
N LEU A 72 12.74 3.96 -12.64
CA LEU A 72 13.18 4.29 -14.01
C LEU A 72 13.64 5.73 -14.18
N LYS A 73 13.30 6.64 -13.26
CA LYS A 73 13.51 8.09 -13.40
C LYS A 73 14.93 8.53 -13.74
N ASP A 74 15.95 7.74 -13.36
CA ASP A 74 17.36 8.07 -13.58
C ASP A 74 17.83 7.63 -14.97
N ASP A 75 17.18 6.63 -15.58
CA ASP A 75 17.45 6.12 -16.93
C ASP A 75 16.53 6.75 -18.00
N MET A 76 15.46 7.43 -17.59
CA MET A 76 14.53 8.12 -18.49
C MET A 76 15.15 9.36 -19.16
N PRO A 77 14.80 9.65 -20.43
CA PRO A 77 15.07 10.95 -21.02
C PRO A 77 14.47 12.09 -20.18
N SER A 78 15.20 13.19 -20.04
CA SER A 78 14.79 14.32 -19.20
C SER A 78 13.44 14.94 -19.62
N ALA A 79 13.15 14.93 -20.92
CA ALA A 79 11.89 15.41 -21.47
C ALA A 79 10.71 14.55 -20.98
N ASP A 80 10.85 13.23 -20.97
CA ASP A 80 9.79 12.30 -20.56
C ASP A 80 9.57 12.39 -19.05
N ARG A 81 10.67 12.41 -18.29
CA ARG A 81 10.63 12.63 -16.84
C ARG A 81 9.89 13.93 -16.49
N SER A 82 10.14 15.02 -17.22
CA SER A 82 9.48 16.31 -16.98
C SER A 82 7.97 16.29 -17.23
N ARG A 83 7.46 15.37 -18.07
CA ARG A 83 6.02 15.19 -18.33
C ARG A 83 5.33 14.35 -17.26
N ILE A 84 6.03 13.39 -16.65
CA ILE A 84 5.47 12.47 -15.64
C ILE A 84 5.56 13.05 -14.22
N GLN A 85 6.68 13.70 -13.89
CA GLN A 85 6.96 14.21 -12.55
C GLN A 85 5.84 15.08 -11.94
N PRO A 86 5.14 15.96 -12.68
CA PRO A 86 4.06 16.77 -12.12
C PRO A 86 2.89 15.95 -11.55
N LEU A 87 2.57 14.78 -12.11
CA LEU A 87 1.52 13.92 -11.53
C LEU A 87 1.98 13.30 -10.20
N ILE A 88 3.24 12.85 -10.14
CA ILE A 88 3.83 12.33 -8.89
C ILE A 88 3.86 13.42 -7.82
N GLN A 89 4.21 14.65 -8.19
CA GLN A 89 4.20 15.80 -7.29
C GLN A 89 2.80 16.06 -6.73
N GLN A 90 1.76 16.05 -7.58
CA GLN A 90 0.37 16.24 -7.15
C GLN A 90 -0.06 15.17 -6.15
N PHE A 91 0.31 13.90 -6.34
CA PHE A 91 0.04 12.85 -5.36
C PHE A 91 0.72 13.13 -4.02
N ALA A 92 2.00 13.50 -4.02
CA ALA A 92 2.71 13.80 -2.77
C ALA A 92 2.06 14.97 -2.02
N GLU A 93 1.91 16.13 -2.68
CA GLU A 93 1.41 17.35 -2.05
C GLU A 93 -0.05 17.21 -1.59
N GLY A 94 -0.92 16.70 -2.46
CA GLY A 94 -2.34 16.60 -2.16
C GLY A 94 -2.67 15.55 -1.10
N TYR A 95 -1.93 14.44 -1.02
CA TYR A 95 -2.11 13.47 0.07
C TYR A 95 -1.47 13.89 1.39
N ILE A 96 -0.36 14.65 1.35
CA ILE A 96 0.15 15.32 2.57
C ILE A 96 -0.91 16.30 3.10
N GLN A 97 -1.45 17.17 2.24
CA GLN A 97 -2.44 18.17 2.63
C GLN A 97 -3.74 17.53 3.13
N SER A 98 -4.33 16.61 2.35
CA SER A 98 -5.60 15.96 2.74
C SER A 98 -5.44 15.09 3.98
N GLY A 99 -4.30 14.39 4.12
CA GLY A 99 -3.97 13.63 5.32
C GLY A 99 -3.82 14.52 6.56
N ALA A 100 -3.16 15.67 6.45
CA ALA A 100 -3.02 16.62 7.55
C ALA A 100 -4.38 17.19 8.00
N ASN A 101 -5.29 17.47 7.06
CA ASN A 101 -6.61 18.05 7.37
C ASN A 101 -7.52 17.13 8.20
N ILE A 102 -7.30 15.81 8.12
CA ILE A 102 -8.14 14.80 8.79
C ILE A 102 -7.39 13.99 9.84
N MET A 103 -6.11 14.30 10.10
CA MET A 103 -5.22 13.48 10.93
C MET A 103 -5.67 13.29 12.37
N ASP A 104 -6.55 14.15 12.88
CA ASP A 104 -7.14 14.09 14.24
C ASP A 104 -8.56 13.50 14.27
N ARG A 105 -9.10 13.06 13.12
CA ARG A 105 -10.51 12.68 12.97
C ARG A 105 -10.74 11.30 12.37
N ASP A 106 -9.86 10.87 11.47
CA ASP A 106 -9.94 9.58 10.81
C ASP A 106 -8.60 8.86 10.94
N HIS A 107 -8.61 7.77 11.70
CA HIS A 107 -7.44 6.94 11.93
C HIS A 107 -7.65 5.51 11.40
N ALA A 108 -8.66 5.29 10.56
CA ALA A 108 -8.89 4.01 9.89
C ALA A 108 -7.98 3.84 8.66
N ASN A 109 -8.14 2.73 7.94
CA ASN A 109 -7.38 2.38 6.74
C ASN A 109 -7.30 3.48 5.67
N TRP A 110 -8.30 4.37 5.56
CA TRP A 110 -8.28 5.47 4.60
C TRP A 110 -7.07 6.37 4.82
N GLN A 111 -6.75 6.71 6.07
CA GLN A 111 -5.56 7.51 6.37
C GLN A 111 -4.27 6.72 6.12
N SER A 112 -4.26 5.41 6.41
CA SER A 112 -3.16 4.52 6.07
C SER A 112 -2.85 4.55 4.57
N HIS A 113 -3.88 4.52 3.69
CA HIS A 113 -3.71 4.64 2.24
C HIS A 113 -3.25 6.04 1.78
N ARG A 114 -3.73 7.13 2.38
CA ARG A 114 -3.19 8.48 2.10
C ARG A 114 -1.70 8.56 2.37
N ILE A 115 -1.28 8.05 3.54
CA ILE A 115 0.13 8.02 3.94
C ILE A 115 0.96 7.19 2.97
N LYS A 116 0.47 6.02 2.53
CA LYS A 116 1.13 5.23 1.48
C LYS A 116 1.41 6.06 0.24
N ILE A 117 0.36 6.62 -0.38
CA ILE A 117 0.48 7.28 -1.67
C ILE A 117 1.43 8.49 -1.56
N ALA A 118 1.25 9.30 -0.51
CA ALA A 118 2.14 10.44 -0.23
C ALA A 118 3.60 10.01 -0.05
N THR A 119 3.85 8.95 0.72
CA THR A 119 5.22 8.47 1.01
C THR A 119 5.88 7.89 -0.23
N LEU A 120 5.16 7.07 -1.00
CA LEU A 120 5.66 6.53 -2.27
C LEU A 120 6.05 7.66 -3.22
N ALA A 121 5.18 8.68 -3.36
CA ALA A 121 5.44 9.81 -4.25
C ALA A 121 6.62 10.66 -3.78
N ALA A 122 6.66 11.03 -2.49
CA ALA A 122 7.76 11.79 -1.91
C ALA A 122 9.11 11.07 -2.04
N ALA A 123 9.13 9.75 -1.77
CA ALA A 123 10.32 8.92 -1.95
C ALA A 123 10.74 8.83 -3.41
N ALA A 124 9.79 8.65 -4.33
CA ALA A 124 10.06 8.61 -5.78
C ALA A 124 10.67 9.92 -6.28
N LEU A 125 10.26 11.06 -5.73
CA LEU A 125 10.80 12.39 -6.04
C LEU A 125 12.15 12.67 -5.34
N GLY A 126 12.49 11.92 -4.29
CA GLY A 126 13.64 12.20 -3.44
C GLY A 126 13.47 13.46 -2.58
N ASP A 127 12.23 13.91 -2.35
CA ASP A 127 11.93 15.13 -1.60
C ASP A 127 11.97 14.85 -0.09
N ARG A 128 13.04 15.31 0.56
CA ARG A 128 13.26 15.10 1.99
C ARG A 128 12.28 15.87 2.87
N ASN A 129 11.76 17.02 2.41
CA ASN A 129 10.80 17.81 3.15
C ASN A 129 9.44 17.13 3.15
N GLN A 130 8.99 16.65 1.99
CA GLN A 130 7.77 15.86 1.89
C GLN A 130 7.86 14.54 2.68
N LEU A 131 9.02 13.88 2.68
CA LEU A 131 9.25 12.72 3.54
C LEU A 131 9.16 13.05 5.04
N ASN A 132 9.59 14.25 5.47
CA ASN A 132 9.41 14.67 6.85
C ASN A 132 7.94 14.90 7.21
N GLU A 133 7.15 15.50 6.31
CA GLU A 133 5.72 15.72 6.55
C GLU A 133 4.95 14.40 6.59
N THR A 134 5.22 13.49 5.65
CA THR A 134 4.62 12.15 5.66
C THR A 134 5.01 11.33 6.88
N GLU A 135 6.24 11.48 7.40
CA GLU A 135 6.66 10.84 8.66
C GLU A 135 5.81 11.30 9.85
N LYS A 136 5.45 12.60 9.92
CA LYS A 136 4.57 13.11 10.97
C LYS A 136 3.18 12.48 10.87
N LEU A 137 2.62 12.41 9.66
CA LEU A 137 1.32 11.76 9.41
C LEU A 137 1.37 10.28 9.82
N PHE A 138 2.42 9.57 9.41
CA PHE A 138 2.66 8.17 9.78
C PHE A 138 2.71 7.98 11.29
N LYS A 139 3.54 8.76 12.00
CA LYS A 139 3.70 8.63 13.46
C LYS A 139 2.39 8.93 14.21
N THR A 140 1.62 9.90 13.74
CA THR A 140 0.28 10.19 14.26
C THR A 140 -0.66 9.02 14.02
N GLN A 141 -0.69 8.48 12.80
CA GLN A 141 -1.51 7.32 12.45
C GLN A 141 -1.19 6.12 13.34
N ILE A 142 0.09 5.76 13.53
CA ILE A 142 0.50 4.69 14.44
C ILE A 142 0.04 4.94 15.89
N SER A 143 0.00 6.19 16.34
CA SER A 143 -0.41 6.56 17.70
C SER A 143 -1.91 6.35 17.96
N TYR A 144 -2.75 6.57 16.95
CA TYR A 144 -4.22 6.53 17.12
C TYR A 144 -4.87 5.26 16.56
N ASN A 145 -4.37 4.76 15.45
CA ASN A 145 -4.91 3.58 14.78
C ASN A 145 -4.53 2.27 15.49
N ILE A 146 -3.26 2.15 15.91
CA ILE A 146 -2.72 0.92 16.49
C ILE A 146 -2.70 1.02 18.01
N ARG A 147 -3.42 0.11 18.66
CA ARG A 147 -3.47 0.02 20.12
C ARG A 147 -2.20 -0.61 20.68
N SER A 148 -2.01 -0.51 22.00
CA SER A 148 -0.86 -1.08 22.69
C SER A 148 -0.73 -2.60 22.53
N ASP A 149 -1.86 -3.31 22.37
CA ASP A 149 -1.92 -4.76 22.13
C ASP A 149 -1.70 -5.16 20.66
N GLY A 150 -1.61 -4.19 19.75
CA GLY A 150 -1.41 -4.40 18.31
C GLY A 150 -2.69 -4.43 17.47
N SER A 151 -3.87 -4.55 18.07
CA SER A 151 -5.11 -4.48 17.30
C SER A 151 -5.31 -3.07 16.71
N VAL A 152 -5.97 -3.00 15.54
CA VAL A 152 -6.21 -1.76 14.79
C VAL A 152 -7.67 -1.30 14.91
N GLU A 153 -7.92 -0.01 14.70
CA GLU A 153 -9.24 0.59 14.85
C GLU A 153 -10.32 -0.10 13.99
N ASP A 154 -9.99 -0.44 12.75
CA ASP A 154 -10.92 -1.09 11.83
C ASP A 154 -11.45 -2.43 12.34
N PHE A 155 -10.63 -3.22 13.04
CA PHE A 155 -11.05 -4.52 13.57
C PHE A 155 -12.22 -4.37 14.54
N TYR A 156 -12.19 -3.38 15.43
CA TYR A 156 -13.26 -3.18 16.41
C TYR A 156 -14.56 -2.70 15.80
N LYS A 157 -14.50 -1.91 14.73
CA LYS A 157 -15.70 -1.37 14.08
C LYS A 157 -16.36 -2.43 13.19
N ARG A 158 -15.53 -3.17 12.46
CA ARG A 158 -15.95 -4.04 11.35
C ARG A 158 -15.94 -5.53 11.69
N ASP A 159 -15.28 -5.92 12.77
CA ASP A 159 -15.11 -7.33 13.15
C ASP A 159 -14.53 -8.16 11.99
N ALA A 160 -13.47 -7.65 11.36
CA ALA A 160 -12.98 -8.13 10.08
C ALA A 160 -11.44 -8.06 9.99
N LEU A 161 -10.77 -9.20 9.88
CA LEU A 161 -9.32 -9.26 9.61
C LEU A 161 -8.98 -8.83 8.19
N HIS A 162 -9.94 -8.89 7.25
CA HIS A 162 -9.79 -8.26 5.94
C HIS A 162 -9.36 -6.80 6.07
N TYR A 163 -10.05 -6.03 6.93
CA TYR A 163 -9.71 -4.63 7.14
C TYR A 163 -8.47 -4.42 8.02
N VAL A 164 -8.06 -5.41 8.82
CA VAL A 164 -6.73 -5.38 9.47
C VAL A 164 -5.62 -5.43 8.42
N THR A 165 -5.71 -6.36 7.45
CA THR A 165 -4.73 -6.43 6.37
C THR A 165 -4.76 -5.18 5.49
N TYR A 166 -5.96 -4.69 5.17
CA TYR A 166 -6.17 -3.51 4.34
C TYR A 166 -5.65 -2.23 4.99
N ASP A 167 -5.70 -2.14 6.32
CA ASP A 167 -5.13 -1.03 7.09
C ASP A 167 -3.60 -1.11 7.20
N LEU A 168 -3.04 -2.29 7.52
CA LEU A 168 -1.62 -2.43 7.81
C LEU A 168 -0.73 -2.44 6.57
N GLN A 169 -1.19 -3.03 5.46
CA GLN A 169 -0.41 -3.12 4.23
C GLN A 169 0.10 -1.77 3.71
N PRO A 170 -0.74 -0.73 3.54
CA PRO A 170 -0.25 0.57 3.09
C PRO A 170 0.79 1.21 4.03
N LEU A 171 0.72 0.96 5.35
CA LEU A 171 1.72 1.45 6.30
C LEU A 171 3.06 0.70 6.19
N VAL A 172 3.02 -0.61 5.89
CA VAL A 172 4.23 -1.38 5.59
C VAL A 172 4.84 -0.93 4.27
N GLU A 173 4.03 -0.72 3.22
CA GLU A 173 4.50 -0.18 1.93
C GLU A 173 5.15 1.21 2.10
N ALA A 174 4.55 2.10 2.89
CA ALA A 174 5.15 3.39 3.25
C ALA A 174 6.49 3.22 3.98
N SER A 175 6.57 2.26 4.90
CA SER A 175 7.81 1.98 5.64
C SER A 175 8.93 1.46 4.74
N ILE A 176 8.62 0.63 3.73
CA ILE A 176 9.57 0.18 2.71
C ILE A 176 10.11 1.37 1.92
N ALA A 177 9.23 2.26 1.45
CA ALA A 177 9.62 3.45 0.70
C ALA A 177 10.51 4.40 1.52
N ALA A 178 10.17 4.59 2.80
CA ALA A 178 10.96 5.38 3.73
C ALA A 178 12.33 4.73 4.04
N HIS A 179 12.39 3.40 4.14
CA HIS A 179 13.62 2.66 4.41
C HIS A 179 14.69 2.88 3.33
N ARG A 180 14.27 2.92 2.05
CA ARG A 180 15.16 3.27 0.92
C ARG A 180 15.77 4.67 1.02
N SER A 181 15.12 5.56 1.76
CA SER A 181 15.61 6.90 2.09
C SER A 181 16.38 6.96 3.42
N GLY A 182 16.75 5.81 3.98
CA GLY A 182 17.51 5.69 5.23
C GLY A 182 16.69 5.93 6.50
N ARG A 183 15.36 5.77 6.46
CA ARG A 183 14.48 6.00 7.61
C ARG A 183 13.84 4.71 8.09
N ASP A 184 13.98 4.42 9.39
CA ASP A 184 13.36 3.23 10.00
C ASP A 184 12.01 3.57 10.64
N TRP A 185 10.96 3.57 9.82
CA TRP A 185 9.59 3.78 10.31
C TRP A 185 8.97 2.49 10.86
N PHE A 186 9.43 1.33 10.39
CA PHE A 186 8.86 0.03 10.74
C PHE A 186 8.99 -0.29 12.24
N HIS A 187 10.13 0.07 12.84
CA HIS A 187 10.39 -0.14 14.26
C HIS A 187 9.93 1.01 15.16
N TYR A 188 9.27 2.03 14.61
CA TYR A 188 8.72 3.12 15.42
C TYR A 188 7.66 2.59 16.40
N ARG A 189 7.75 3.05 17.64
CA ARG A 189 6.78 2.83 18.71
C ARG A 189 6.25 4.17 19.22
N SER A 190 4.93 4.33 19.20
CA SER A 190 4.29 5.52 19.75
C SER A 190 4.34 5.53 21.27
N GLN A 191 4.19 6.73 21.86
CA GLN A 191 4.09 6.88 23.32
C GLN A 191 2.88 6.13 23.92
N LYS A 192 1.84 5.88 23.12
CA LYS A 192 0.66 5.09 23.50
C LYS A 192 0.89 3.57 23.38
N GLY A 193 2.07 3.15 22.94
CA GLY A 193 2.46 1.74 22.83
C GLY A 193 2.10 1.06 21.50
N GLY A 194 1.47 1.77 20.57
CA GLY A 194 1.21 1.28 19.21
C GLY A 194 2.49 1.19 18.37
N SER A 195 2.61 0.16 17.54
CA SER A 195 3.70 -0.01 16.56
C SER A 195 3.28 -1.00 15.46
N LEU A 196 3.84 -0.88 14.25
CA LEU A 196 3.57 -1.83 13.17
C LEU A 196 3.96 -3.26 13.53
N THR A 197 5.12 -3.43 14.18
CA THR A 197 5.58 -4.74 14.64
C THR A 197 4.60 -5.38 15.63
N ASN A 198 4.03 -4.62 16.57
CA ASN A 198 2.98 -5.13 17.46
C ASN A 198 1.74 -5.56 16.68
N ALA A 199 1.30 -4.76 15.70
CA ALA A 199 0.10 -5.09 14.93
C ALA A 199 0.27 -6.32 14.05
N LEU A 200 1.43 -6.45 13.40
CA LEU A 200 1.78 -7.66 12.65
C LEU A 200 1.82 -8.88 13.57
N ASN A 201 2.45 -8.77 14.74
CA ASN A 201 2.51 -9.87 15.71
C ASN A 201 1.14 -10.25 16.29
N TRP A 202 0.23 -9.28 16.42
CA TRP A 202 -1.16 -9.54 16.82
C TRP A 202 -1.91 -10.35 15.75
N LEU A 203 -1.61 -10.11 14.46
CA LEU A 203 -2.21 -10.83 13.33
C LEU A 203 -1.63 -12.25 13.14
N VAL A 204 -0.38 -12.49 13.55
CA VAL A 204 0.34 -13.76 13.33
C VAL A 204 -0.47 -15.01 13.69
N PRO A 205 -1.10 -15.14 14.87
CA PRO A 205 -1.85 -16.36 15.21
C PRO A 205 -3.00 -16.66 14.25
N TYR A 206 -3.61 -15.62 13.67
CA TYR A 206 -4.63 -15.80 12.64
C TYR A 206 -4.04 -16.27 11.32
N ALA A 207 -2.91 -15.67 10.92
CA ALA A 207 -2.20 -16.02 9.69
C ALA A 207 -1.58 -17.43 9.75
N GLU A 208 -1.16 -17.89 10.92
CA GLU A 208 -0.73 -19.28 11.14
C GLU A 208 -1.89 -20.27 11.19
N GLY A 209 -3.13 -19.79 11.29
CA GLY A 209 -4.33 -20.61 11.47
C GLY A 209 -4.48 -21.19 12.89
N THR A 210 -3.62 -20.81 13.84
CA THR A 210 -3.71 -21.21 15.26
C THR A 210 -4.85 -20.48 15.98
N LYS A 211 -5.31 -19.36 15.43
CA LYS A 211 -6.53 -18.66 15.80
C LYS A 211 -7.42 -18.45 14.56
N GLN A 212 -8.72 -18.66 14.69
CA GLN A 212 -9.68 -18.44 13.61
C GLN A 212 -10.53 -17.21 13.87
N HIS A 213 -11.05 -16.61 12.80
CA HIS A 213 -11.96 -15.48 12.85
C HIS A 213 -13.08 -15.66 11.83
N ILE A 214 -14.30 -15.29 12.20
CA ILE A 214 -15.45 -15.21 11.29
C ILE A 214 -15.64 -13.74 10.95
N GLU A 215 -15.42 -13.38 9.69
CA GLU A 215 -15.51 -12.00 9.22
C GLU A 215 -16.92 -11.42 9.38
N PHE A 216 -17.01 -10.14 9.75
CA PHE A 216 -18.22 -9.31 9.78
C PHE A 216 -19.37 -9.81 10.67
N LEU A 217 -19.13 -10.82 11.52
CA LEU A 217 -20.15 -11.42 12.37
C LEU A 217 -20.76 -10.38 13.33
N HIS A 218 -19.91 -9.52 13.87
CA HIS A 218 -20.28 -8.43 14.78
C HIS A 218 -20.01 -7.04 14.20
N SER A 219 -19.90 -6.91 12.87
CA SER A 219 -19.73 -5.59 12.23
C SER A 219 -20.88 -4.65 12.60
N THR A 220 -20.54 -3.43 13.02
CA THR A 220 -21.50 -2.35 13.30
C THR A 220 -21.57 -1.32 12.16
N VAL A 221 -20.77 -1.49 11.11
CA VAL A 221 -20.63 -0.51 10.03
C VAL A 221 -21.74 -0.71 8.98
N PRO A 222 -22.58 0.31 8.70
CA PRO A 222 -23.67 0.20 7.72
C PRO A 222 -23.21 -0.18 6.31
N PHE A 223 -22.02 0.25 5.90
CA PHE A 223 -21.43 -0.06 4.61
C PHE A 223 -21.19 -1.57 4.42
N ASP A 224 -20.63 -2.24 5.43
CA ASP A 224 -20.39 -3.69 5.40
C ASP A 224 -21.70 -4.46 5.25
N LYS A 225 -22.74 -4.02 5.98
CA LYS A 225 -24.10 -4.57 5.84
C LYS A 225 -24.65 -4.39 4.43
N ALA A 226 -24.49 -3.22 3.84
CA ALA A 226 -24.99 -2.93 2.49
C ALA A 226 -24.29 -3.80 1.42
N ARG A 227 -22.95 -3.95 1.49
CA ARG A 227 -22.20 -4.79 0.53
C ARG A 227 -22.51 -6.27 0.65
N ARG A 228 -22.65 -6.76 1.88
CA ARG A 228 -23.12 -8.11 2.16
C ARG A 228 -24.49 -8.38 1.55
N GLN A 229 -25.44 -7.47 1.73
CA GLN A 229 -26.78 -7.55 1.13
C GLN A 229 -26.76 -7.48 -0.40
N ALA A 230 -25.78 -6.77 -0.97
CA ALA A 230 -25.55 -6.73 -2.41
C ALA A 230 -24.81 -7.98 -2.96
N GLY A 231 -24.49 -8.97 -2.10
CA GLY A 231 -23.86 -10.21 -2.51
C GLY A 231 -22.37 -10.10 -2.83
N VAL A 232 -21.68 -9.05 -2.35
CA VAL A 232 -20.24 -8.95 -2.57
C VAL A 232 -19.52 -10.00 -1.74
N GLU A 233 -18.73 -10.85 -2.39
CA GLU A 233 -18.08 -12.02 -1.79
C GLU A 233 -17.15 -11.64 -0.63
N ALA A 234 -16.37 -10.58 -0.79
CA ALA A 234 -15.40 -10.11 0.20
C ALA A 234 -16.03 -9.62 1.51
N GLU A 235 -17.32 -9.28 1.52
CA GLU A 235 -18.03 -8.79 2.72
C GLU A 235 -19.06 -9.80 3.26
N GLN A 236 -18.98 -11.07 2.86
CA GLN A 236 -19.83 -12.13 3.41
C GLN A 236 -19.36 -12.57 4.80
N ILE A 237 -20.31 -13.02 5.64
CA ILE A 237 -19.97 -13.65 6.92
C ILE A 237 -19.39 -15.04 6.64
N ALA A 238 -18.06 -15.14 6.74
CA ALA A 238 -17.33 -16.36 6.43
C ALA A 238 -16.03 -16.44 7.25
N PRO A 239 -15.44 -17.63 7.43
CA PRO A 239 -14.10 -17.75 8.00
C PRO A 239 -13.08 -16.96 7.17
N TRP A 240 -12.27 -16.14 7.85
CA TRP A 240 -11.16 -15.45 7.22
C TRP A 240 -10.13 -16.45 6.68
N GLN A 241 -9.65 -16.20 5.47
CA GLN A 241 -8.62 -17.02 4.84
C GLN A 241 -7.23 -16.45 5.14
N PRO A 242 -6.34 -17.20 5.81
CA PRO A 242 -4.99 -16.73 6.15
C PRO A 242 -4.19 -16.19 4.96
N GLN A 243 -4.36 -16.79 3.78
CA GLN A 243 -3.69 -16.41 2.53
C GLN A 243 -3.94 -14.95 2.14
N ASN A 244 -5.03 -14.33 2.61
CA ASN A 244 -5.30 -12.91 2.40
C ASN A 244 -4.24 -11.99 3.03
N SER A 245 -3.43 -12.49 3.98
CA SER A 245 -2.31 -11.76 4.58
C SER A 245 -0.96 -12.04 3.93
N ALA A 246 -0.89 -12.88 2.90
CA ALA A 246 0.38 -13.30 2.29
C ALA A 246 1.21 -12.12 1.78
N GLN A 247 0.59 -11.20 1.03
CA GLN A 247 1.27 -10.01 0.51
C GLN A 247 1.81 -9.13 1.65
N LEU A 248 1.01 -8.90 2.69
CA LEU A 248 1.43 -8.12 3.87
C LEU A 248 2.69 -8.71 4.52
N PHE A 249 2.71 -10.02 4.78
CA PHE A 249 3.87 -10.65 5.41
C PHE A 249 5.08 -10.73 4.48
N TRP A 250 4.89 -10.87 3.16
CA TRP A 250 5.97 -10.75 2.20
C TRP A 250 6.59 -9.34 2.21
N LEU A 251 5.78 -8.29 2.24
CA LEU A 251 6.26 -6.91 2.39
C LEU A 251 6.99 -6.71 3.72
N ALA A 252 6.39 -7.14 4.83
CA ALA A 252 7.01 -7.03 6.16
C ALA A 252 8.35 -7.78 6.23
N SER A 253 8.50 -8.90 5.52
CA SER A 253 9.73 -9.68 5.49
C SER A 253 10.93 -8.95 4.86
N GLN A 254 10.68 -7.89 4.07
CA GLN A 254 11.73 -7.02 3.52
C GLN A 254 12.36 -6.13 4.59
N LEU A 255 11.57 -5.76 5.60
CA LEU A 255 11.99 -4.89 6.70
C LEU A 255 12.43 -5.70 7.93
N ASP A 256 11.86 -6.90 8.11
CA ASP A 256 12.21 -7.81 9.20
C ASP A 256 12.08 -9.27 8.79
N LYS A 257 13.24 -9.95 8.71
CA LYS A 257 13.36 -11.35 8.29
C LYS A 257 12.52 -12.34 9.11
N ARG A 258 12.08 -11.99 10.32
CA ARG A 258 11.25 -12.88 11.17
C ARG A 258 9.93 -13.26 10.51
N TYR A 259 9.40 -12.42 9.62
CA TYR A 259 8.13 -12.69 8.91
C TYR A 259 8.29 -13.59 7.68
N ARG A 260 9.52 -13.88 7.24
CA ARG A 260 9.76 -14.60 5.98
C ARG A 260 9.19 -16.02 5.98
N SER A 261 9.38 -16.78 7.06
CA SER A 261 8.86 -18.15 7.15
C SER A 261 7.34 -18.20 7.07
N LEU A 262 6.65 -17.28 7.75
CA LEU A 262 5.19 -17.16 7.68
C LEU A 262 4.73 -16.74 6.28
N ALA A 263 5.40 -15.74 5.67
CA ALA A 263 5.08 -15.30 4.32
C ALA A 263 5.16 -16.45 3.30
N SER A 264 6.25 -17.25 3.34
CA SER A 264 6.42 -18.41 2.47
C SER A 264 5.45 -19.56 2.77
N PHE A 265 5.03 -19.72 4.03
CA PHE A 265 3.98 -20.68 4.40
C PHE A 265 2.62 -20.27 3.79
N LEU A 266 2.27 -18.98 3.85
CA LEU A 266 1.03 -18.44 3.29
C LEU A 266 1.00 -18.48 1.76
N GLN A 267 2.12 -18.13 1.13
CA GLN A 267 2.29 -18.15 -0.32
C GLN A 267 3.77 -18.44 -0.63
N PRO A 268 4.10 -19.61 -1.23
CA PRO A 268 5.48 -20.07 -1.40
C PRO A 268 6.41 -19.08 -2.11
N ASN A 269 5.88 -18.35 -3.10
CA ASN A 269 6.62 -17.37 -3.88
C ASN A 269 6.09 -15.96 -3.61
N PRO A 270 6.96 -14.94 -3.50
CA PRO A 270 6.53 -13.55 -3.36
C PRO A 270 5.67 -13.11 -4.57
N PRO A 271 4.56 -12.39 -4.35
CA PRO A 271 3.83 -11.72 -5.43
C PRO A 271 4.74 -10.75 -6.23
N ILE A 272 4.48 -10.54 -7.52
CA ILE A 272 5.23 -9.54 -8.31
C ILE A 272 5.14 -8.14 -7.68
N SER A 273 3.99 -7.80 -7.07
CA SER A 273 3.75 -6.52 -6.40
C SER A 273 4.67 -6.25 -5.20
N VAL A 274 5.33 -7.27 -4.65
CA VAL A 274 6.29 -7.12 -3.55
C VAL A 274 7.74 -7.20 -4.02
N LEU A 275 7.99 -7.65 -5.25
CA LEU A 275 9.35 -7.79 -5.78
C LEU A 275 9.99 -6.41 -5.89
N ASN A 276 11.25 -6.32 -5.50
CA ASN A 276 12.06 -5.15 -5.76
C ASN A 276 13.37 -5.59 -6.42
N CYS A 277 13.96 -4.71 -7.21
CA CYS A 277 15.27 -4.97 -7.82
C CYS A 277 16.43 -4.66 -6.86
N GLU A 278 16.18 -4.60 -5.54
CA GLU A 278 17.27 -4.64 -4.59
C GLU A 278 17.90 -6.01 -4.73
N ALA A 279 19.07 -6.02 -5.35
CA ALA A 279 19.81 -7.21 -5.64
C ALA A 279 19.76 -8.15 -4.42
N GLU A 280 19.22 -9.35 -4.64
CA GLU A 280 19.86 -10.53 -4.11
C GLU A 280 21.30 -10.48 -4.63
N ALA A 281 22.13 -9.64 -3.98
CA ALA A 281 23.56 -9.70 -4.05
C ALA A 281 23.87 -11.09 -3.55
N LYS A 282 24.05 -11.98 -4.53
CA LYS A 282 24.47 -13.36 -4.39
C LYS A 282 25.37 -13.47 -3.15
N LYS A 283 24.88 -14.19 -2.13
CA LYS A 283 25.79 -14.87 -1.23
C LYS A 283 26.35 -16.08 -1.94
#